data_AF-A0A1D9BHT9-F1
#
_entry.id   AF-A0A1D9BHT9-F1
#
_cell.length_a   1.000
_cell.length_b   1.000
_cell.length_c   1.000
_cell.angle_alpha   90.00
_cell.angle_beta   90.00
_cell.angle_gamma   90.00
#
_symmetry.space_group_name_H-M   'P 1'
#
loop_
_entity.id
_entity.type
_entity.pdbx_description
1 polymer ?
#
loop_
_entity_poly.entity_id
_entity_poly.type
_entity_poly.pdbx_seq_one_letter_code
_entity_poly.pdbx_strand_id
1 'polypeptide(L)'
;MYSLPVPPSIKWRNSLLDTLFYDVSRLNAEEQKKLREEFDHEGAIVVVPPGGPSGEIRHYADPHAYLAAEGDRVQALVVAGVGSSALGTAALARSVADAYGIDVAGVVSGYGMADLASEALGGWFFYGMSDAIEYKLRAQLRRWGHWPVPAATLNAGGTVANAFDAALPSSPDIEALEAILGAAPPALRLLVGHSKGCLLLDFVLEQFLCAHEENRRCLAQLKIATFGAVVDLPEGFAQAQQFIGNIDWFGAINSRPKLDGVRLVDGWHHLNRYPLGVDIGEVLRRHVPLQ
;
A
#
# COMPACT_ATOMS: atom_id res chain seq x y z
N MET A 1 3.48 -13.28 -17.78
CA MET A 1 2.61 -12.45 -18.65
C MET A 1 3.34 -11.13 -18.85
N TYR A 2 3.61 -10.68 -20.08
CA TYR A 2 4.32 -9.41 -20.28
C TYR A 2 3.36 -8.24 -20.02
N SER A 3 3.65 -7.41 -19.02
CA SER A 3 2.91 -6.18 -18.76
C SER A 3 3.07 -5.24 -19.95
N LEU A 4 1.95 -4.75 -20.48
CA LEU A 4 1.96 -3.78 -21.58
C LEU A 4 2.49 -2.42 -21.06
N PRO A 5 3.28 -1.69 -21.86
CA PRO A 5 3.79 -0.39 -21.47
C PRO A 5 2.64 0.60 -21.23
N VAL A 6 2.72 1.36 -20.13
CA VAL A 6 1.72 2.36 -19.75
C VAL A 6 1.64 3.48 -20.82
N PRO A 7 0.44 3.84 -21.31
CA PRO A 7 0.24 4.91 -22.27
C PRO A 7 0.82 6.27 -21.82
N PRO A 8 1.42 7.08 -22.72
CA PRO A 8 2.07 8.35 -22.36
C PRO A 8 1.17 9.37 -21.64
N SER A 9 -0.13 9.41 -21.96
CA SER A 9 -1.11 10.29 -21.31
C SER A 9 -1.35 9.91 -19.84
N ILE A 10 -1.29 8.62 -19.53
CA ILE A 10 -1.42 8.09 -18.18
C ILE A 10 -0.12 8.37 -17.41
N LYS A 11 1.05 8.16 -18.02
CA LYS A 11 2.35 8.51 -17.40
C LYS A 11 2.43 9.97 -16.97
N TRP A 12 1.99 10.88 -17.83
CA TRP A 12 2.00 12.32 -17.53
C TRP A 12 1.05 12.67 -16.37
N ARG A 13 -0.14 12.05 -16.33
CA ARG A 13 -1.08 12.20 -15.21
C ARG A 13 -0.49 11.65 -13.91
N ASN A 14 0.20 10.51 -13.95
CA ASN A 14 0.87 9.91 -12.79
C ASN A 14 1.92 10.85 -12.22
N SER A 15 2.80 11.35 -13.09
CA SER A 15 3.82 12.34 -12.75
C SER A 15 3.27 13.61 -12.08
N LEU A 16 2.08 14.06 -12.49
CA LEU A 16 1.42 15.21 -11.87
C LEU A 16 0.89 14.87 -10.47
N LEU A 17 0.22 13.71 -10.33
CA LEU A 17 -0.29 13.22 -9.05
C LEU A 17 0.85 12.93 -8.07
N ASP A 18 1.97 12.38 -8.55
CA ASP A 18 3.18 12.14 -7.76
C ASP A 18 3.66 13.44 -7.13
N THR A 19 3.72 14.51 -7.92
CA THR A 19 4.16 15.83 -7.45
C THR A 19 3.14 16.47 -6.49
N LEU A 20 1.85 16.17 -6.67
CA LEU A 20 0.78 16.66 -5.81
C LEU A 20 0.75 15.98 -4.45
N PHE A 21 1.11 14.69 -4.37
CA PHE A 21 1.00 13.90 -3.14
C PHE A 21 2.33 13.59 -2.45
N TYR A 22 3.46 13.57 -3.17
CA TYR A 22 4.75 13.19 -2.61
C TYR A 22 5.83 14.25 -2.83
N ASP A 23 6.80 14.30 -1.91
CA ASP A 23 7.94 15.22 -1.98
C ASP A 23 8.97 14.75 -3.03
N VAL A 24 8.60 14.79 -4.31
CA VAL A 24 9.49 14.41 -5.42
C VAL A 24 10.74 15.29 -5.49
N SER A 25 10.74 16.46 -4.84
CA SER A 25 11.90 17.35 -4.75
C SER A 25 13.08 16.76 -3.96
N ARG A 26 12.84 15.69 -3.17
CA ARG A 26 13.91 14.92 -2.50
C ARG A 26 14.70 14.04 -3.44
N LEU A 27 14.17 13.77 -4.63
CA LEU A 27 14.85 13.02 -5.67
C LEU A 27 15.57 14.00 -6.59
N ASN A 28 16.82 13.72 -6.93
CA ASN A 28 17.59 14.57 -7.84
C ASN A 28 17.06 14.45 -9.29
N ALA A 29 17.47 15.37 -10.17
CA ALA A 29 16.94 15.44 -11.53
C ALA A 29 17.19 14.16 -12.35
N GLU A 30 18.34 13.51 -12.16
CA GLU A 30 18.69 12.25 -12.85
C GLU A 30 17.85 11.08 -12.32
N GLU A 31 17.65 11.00 -11.00
CA GLU A 31 16.76 10.01 -10.39
C GLU A 31 15.33 10.17 -10.90
N GLN A 32 14.80 11.39 -10.90
CA GLN A 32 13.45 11.65 -11.39
C GLN A 32 13.30 11.29 -12.87
N LYS A 33 14.32 11.57 -13.69
CA LYS A 33 14.30 11.24 -15.12
C LYS A 33 14.26 9.71 -15.32
N LYS A 34 15.18 8.98 -14.68
CA LYS A 34 15.23 7.51 -14.74
C LYS A 34 13.90 6.88 -14.29
N LEU A 35 13.33 7.35 -13.16
CA LEU A 35 12.04 6.87 -12.63
C LEU A 35 10.86 7.08 -13.56
N ARG A 36 10.86 8.14 -14.38
CA ARG A 36 9.79 8.40 -15.35
C ARG A 36 9.95 7.60 -16.64
N GLU A 37 11.19 7.31 -17.04
CA GLU A 37 11.52 6.68 -18.32
C GLU A 37 11.55 5.15 -18.23
N GLU A 38 12.10 4.59 -17.14
CA GLU A 38 12.53 3.18 -17.09
C GLU A 38 11.69 2.28 -16.18
N PHE A 39 10.92 2.83 -15.23
CA PHE A 39 10.39 2.07 -14.09
C PHE A 39 8.87 2.25 -13.92
N ASP A 40 8.07 1.56 -14.74
CA ASP A 40 6.62 1.81 -14.78
C ASP A 40 5.78 0.54 -14.93
N HIS A 41 6.23 -0.59 -14.38
CA HIS A 41 5.40 -1.77 -14.28
C HIS A 41 4.97 -2.03 -12.84
N GLU A 42 3.69 -2.36 -12.68
CA GLU A 42 3.09 -2.76 -11.41
C GLU A 42 3.82 -4.00 -10.85
N GLY A 43 3.99 -4.05 -9.53
CA GLY A 43 4.72 -5.12 -8.83
C GLY A 43 6.25 -4.99 -8.87
N ALA A 44 6.80 -3.97 -9.56
CA ALA A 44 8.23 -3.65 -9.47
C ALA A 44 8.62 -3.23 -8.04
N ILE A 45 9.88 -3.48 -7.68
CA ILE A 45 10.46 -3.00 -6.42
C ILE A 45 11.52 -1.95 -6.71
N VAL A 46 11.40 -0.80 -6.06
CA VAL A 46 12.45 0.22 -6.01
C VAL A 46 13.08 0.23 -4.62
N VAL A 47 14.40 0.17 -4.52
CA VAL A 47 15.11 0.31 -3.26
C VAL A 47 15.83 1.65 -3.24
N VAL A 48 15.44 2.48 -2.29
CA VAL A 48 15.83 3.88 -2.19
C VAL A 48 16.69 4.07 -0.94
N PRO A 49 17.96 4.45 -1.08
CA PRO A 49 18.81 4.79 0.06
C PRO A 49 18.43 6.17 0.66
N PRO A 50 19.03 6.61 1.77
CA PRO A 50 18.91 8.00 2.23
C PRO A 50 19.55 8.98 1.25
N GLY A 51 19.06 10.22 1.20
CA GLY A 51 19.62 11.28 0.37
C GLY A 51 21.11 11.56 0.67
N GLY A 52 21.83 12.07 -0.33
CA GLY A 52 23.27 12.34 -0.24
C GLY A 52 24.11 11.30 -1.02
N PRO A 53 25.38 11.07 -0.65
CA PRO A 53 26.29 10.17 -1.38
C PRO A 53 25.95 8.67 -1.22
N SER A 54 24.84 8.34 -0.56
CA SER A 54 24.48 7.02 -0.01
C SER A 54 24.06 5.96 -1.05
N GLY A 55 24.41 6.16 -2.32
CA GLY A 55 24.18 5.19 -3.39
C GLY A 55 23.01 5.53 -4.31
N GLU A 56 22.93 4.81 -5.43
CA GLU A 56 21.88 4.98 -6.45
C GLU A 56 20.59 4.25 -6.06
N ILE A 57 19.45 4.74 -6.55
CA ILE A 57 18.17 4.02 -6.48
C ILE A 57 18.30 2.74 -7.31
N ARG A 58 18.01 1.61 -6.67
CA ARG A 58 18.06 0.29 -7.30
C ARG A 58 16.66 -0.15 -7.69
N HIS A 59 16.56 -0.91 -8.77
CA HIS A 59 15.29 -1.36 -9.32
C HIS A 59 15.32 -2.86 -9.58
N TYR A 60 14.21 -3.51 -9.26
CA TYR A 60 13.98 -4.92 -9.46
C TYR A 60 12.67 -5.12 -10.21
N ALA A 61 12.73 -5.93 -11.27
CA ALA A 61 11.57 -6.21 -12.12
C ALA A 61 10.48 -7.05 -11.41
N ASP A 62 10.84 -7.71 -10.32
CA ASP A 62 9.93 -8.58 -9.58
C ASP A 62 10.42 -8.74 -8.12
N PRO A 63 9.54 -9.12 -7.18
CA PRO A 63 9.88 -9.32 -5.78
C PRO A 63 10.97 -10.39 -5.55
N HIS A 64 11.07 -11.43 -6.38
CA HIS A 64 12.05 -12.50 -6.18
C HIS A 64 13.47 -12.02 -6.48
N ALA A 65 13.64 -11.21 -7.53
CA ALA A 65 14.92 -10.57 -7.85
C ALA A 65 15.39 -9.65 -6.72
N TYR A 66 14.47 -8.88 -6.13
CA TYR A 66 14.74 -8.05 -4.96
C TYR A 66 15.15 -8.89 -3.74
N LEU A 67 14.35 -9.90 -3.39
CA LEU A 67 14.59 -10.76 -2.23
C LEU A 67 15.95 -11.46 -2.32
N ALA A 68 16.31 -11.97 -3.50
CA ALA A 68 17.58 -12.64 -3.74
C ALA A 68 18.79 -11.70 -3.66
N ALA A 69 18.62 -10.42 -4.02
CA ALA A 69 19.72 -9.46 -4.06
C ALA A 69 19.99 -8.80 -2.70
N GLU A 70 18.94 -8.31 -2.04
CA GLU A 70 19.09 -7.49 -0.83
C GLU A 70 17.92 -7.52 0.16
N GLY A 71 16.95 -8.42 -0.01
CA GLY A 71 15.79 -8.53 0.90
C GLY A 71 16.17 -8.67 2.38
N ASP A 72 17.27 -9.36 2.68
CA ASP A 72 17.76 -9.57 4.04
C ASP A 72 18.40 -8.32 4.69
N ARG A 73 18.54 -7.21 3.97
CA ARG A 73 19.22 -5.99 4.46
C ARG A 73 18.30 -4.77 4.53
N VAL A 74 17.23 -4.76 3.75
CA VAL A 74 16.28 -3.65 3.70
C VAL A 74 15.34 -3.72 4.89
N GLN A 75 15.24 -2.61 5.63
CA GLN A 75 14.55 -2.59 6.92
C GLN A 75 13.11 -2.07 6.86
N ALA A 76 12.73 -1.41 5.77
CA ALA A 76 11.40 -0.85 5.60
C ALA A 76 10.86 -1.09 4.19
N LEU A 77 9.54 -1.26 4.12
CA LEU A 77 8.79 -1.40 2.88
C LEU A 77 7.69 -0.33 2.83
N VAL A 78 7.55 0.36 1.70
CA VAL A 78 6.52 1.38 1.50
C VAL A 78 5.56 1.02 0.38
N VAL A 79 4.32 1.49 0.51
CA VAL A 79 3.27 1.38 -0.50
C VAL A 79 2.62 2.74 -0.69
N ALA A 80 2.83 3.32 -1.87
CA ALA A 80 2.21 4.57 -2.28
C ALA A 80 0.72 4.38 -2.66
N GLY A 81 -0.07 5.45 -2.52
CA GLY A 81 -1.45 5.54 -2.99
C GLY A 81 -1.56 6.09 -4.42
N VAL A 82 -2.66 6.80 -4.73
CA VAL A 82 -2.95 7.35 -6.07
C VAL A 82 -1.78 8.16 -6.63
N GLY A 83 -1.33 7.84 -7.84
CA GLY A 83 0.00 8.28 -8.31
C GLY A 83 1.08 7.30 -7.83
N SER A 84 0.83 6.01 -8.03
CA SER A 84 1.69 4.91 -7.56
C SER A 84 2.73 4.53 -8.61
N SER A 85 3.25 5.54 -9.33
CA SER A 85 4.37 5.34 -10.24
C SER A 85 5.63 5.02 -9.44
N ALA A 86 6.69 4.57 -10.11
CA ALA A 86 7.99 4.45 -9.43
C ALA A 86 8.48 5.80 -8.87
N LEU A 87 8.11 6.94 -9.48
CA LEU A 87 8.48 8.25 -8.97
C LEU A 87 7.81 8.56 -7.61
N GLY A 88 6.49 8.43 -7.51
CA GLY A 88 5.75 8.65 -6.27
C GLY A 88 6.19 7.67 -5.17
N THR A 89 6.33 6.40 -5.55
CA THR A 89 6.82 5.33 -4.67
C THR A 89 8.23 5.61 -4.15
N ALA A 90 9.15 6.01 -5.03
CA ALA A 90 10.52 6.35 -4.64
C ALA A 90 10.59 7.63 -3.79
N ALA A 91 9.72 8.61 -4.02
CA ALA A 91 9.66 9.83 -3.20
C ALA A 91 9.16 9.55 -1.78
N LEU A 92 8.15 8.69 -1.64
CA LEU A 92 7.71 8.17 -0.35
C LEU A 92 8.83 7.40 0.34
N ALA A 93 9.46 6.45 -0.37
CA ALA A 93 10.57 5.65 0.15
C ALA A 93 11.74 6.54 0.60
N ARG A 94 12.11 7.55 -0.19
CA ARG A 94 13.17 8.52 0.17
C ARG A 94 12.85 9.25 1.47
N SER A 95 11.60 9.64 1.67
CA SER A 95 11.20 10.35 2.89
C SER A 95 11.36 9.47 4.14
N VAL A 96 11.08 8.17 4.02
CA VAL A 96 11.31 7.17 5.09
C VAL A 96 12.80 6.89 5.25
N ALA A 97 13.55 6.77 4.15
CA ALA A 97 14.99 6.51 4.14
C ALA A 97 15.75 7.64 4.84
N ASP A 98 15.44 8.89 4.50
CA ASP A 98 15.99 10.08 5.15
C ASP A 98 15.62 10.16 6.64
N ALA A 99 14.43 9.65 7.02
CA ALA A 99 13.97 9.72 8.39
C ALA A 99 14.81 8.84 9.34
N TYR A 100 15.29 7.70 8.84
CA TYR A 100 15.96 6.69 9.65
C TYR A 100 17.41 6.40 9.24
N GLY A 101 17.88 6.94 8.12
CA GLY A 101 19.22 6.63 7.61
C GLY A 101 19.36 5.17 7.14
N ILE A 102 18.30 4.60 6.57
CA ILE A 102 18.24 3.20 6.11
C ILE A 102 17.81 3.12 4.64
N ASP A 103 18.11 1.98 4.02
CA ASP A 103 17.55 1.64 2.72
C ASP A 103 16.09 1.19 2.86
N VAL A 104 15.25 1.65 1.93
CA VAL A 104 13.80 1.43 1.95
C VAL A 104 13.34 0.89 0.61
N ALA A 105 12.68 -0.27 0.63
CA ALA A 105 12.00 -0.81 -0.54
C ALA A 105 10.63 -0.15 -0.71
N GLY A 106 10.19 0.03 -1.95
CA GLY A 106 8.85 0.47 -2.30
C GLY A 106 8.26 -0.42 -3.37
N VAL A 107 7.01 -0.84 -3.18
CA VAL A 107 6.26 -1.60 -4.19
C VAL A 107 5.53 -0.62 -5.11
N VAL A 108 5.78 -0.73 -6.41
CA VAL A 108 5.11 0.09 -7.43
C VAL A 108 3.72 -0.49 -7.69
N SER A 109 2.69 0.14 -7.14
CA SER A 109 1.30 -0.37 -7.17
C SER A 109 0.47 0.04 -8.40
N GLY A 110 1.04 0.81 -9.34
CA GLY A 110 0.42 1.04 -10.65
C GLY A 110 -1.03 1.55 -10.60
N TYR A 111 -1.82 1.29 -11.67
CA TYR A 111 -3.26 1.63 -11.75
C TYR A 111 -4.17 0.39 -11.66
N GLY A 112 -3.66 -0.83 -11.76
CA GLY A 112 -4.43 -2.06 -11.95
C GLY A 112 -5.46 -2.34 -10.85
N MET A 113 -5.09 -2.06 -9.58
CA MET A 113 -6.01 -2.14 -8.45
C MET A 113 -6.60 -0.79 -8.01
N ALA A 114 -6.12 0.35 -8.50
CA ALA A 114 -6.74 1.64 -8.15
C ALA A 114 -8.17 1.74 -8.70
N ASP A 115 -8.41 1.09 -9.85
CA ASP A 115 -9.71 0.96 -10.50
C ASP A 115 -10.51 -0.21 -9.91
N LEU A 116 -9.89 -1.37 -9.63
CA LEU A 116 -10.58 -2.56 -9.11
C LEU A 116 -10.89 -2.48 -7.61
N ALA A 117 -10.00 -1.87 -6.80
CA ALA A 117 -10.35 -1.43 -5.46
C ALA A 117 -11.44 -0.36 -5.53
N SER A 118 -11.44 0.56 -6.49
CA SER A 118 -12.54 1.54 -6.62
C SER A 118 -13.87 0.95 -7.08
N GLU A 119 -13.87 -0.16 -7.83
CA GLU A 119 -15.06 -0.90 -8.26
C GLU A 119 -15.55 -1.89 -7.18
N ALA A 120 -14.65 -2.60 -6.49
CA ALA A 120 -14.97 -3.47 -5.36
C ALA A 120 -15.39 -2.67 -4.11
N LEU A 121 -14.77 -1.50 -3.90
CA LEU A 121 -15.19 -0.48 -2.95
C LEU A 121 -16.23 0.48 -3.58
N GLY A 122 -16.74 0.22 -4.79
CA GLY A 122 -17.85 0.99 -5.39
C GLY A 122 -19.14 0.90 -4.56
N GLY A 123 -19.20 -0.06 -3.63
CA GLY A 123 -20.18 -0.11 -2.52
C GLY A 123 -19.76 0.65 -1.25
N TRP A 124 -18.47 0.89 -1.03
CA TRP A 124 -17.90 1.71 0.07
C TRP A 124 -17.95 3.22 -0.25
N PHE A 125 -17.82 3.58 -1.52
CA PHE A 125 -17.58 4.94 -1.99
C PHE A 125 -18.84 5.80 -2.26
N PHE A 126 -20.06 5.25 -2.28
CA PHE A 126 -21.25 5.99 -2.75
C PHE A 126 -22.40 6.18 -1.73
N TYR A 127 -22.41 5.50 -0.58
CA TYR A 127 -23.44 5.68 0.44
C TYR A 127 -22.85 6.09 1.78
N GLY A 128 -22.69 7.40 1.96
CA GLY A 128 -22.71 7.97 3.30
C GLY A 128 -24.09 7.71 3.93
N MET A 129 -24.09 7.19 5.16
CA MET A 129 -25.23 7.04 6.07
C MET A 129 -26.14 5.80 5.86
N SER A 130 -25.83 4.71 6.57
CA SER A 130 -26.83 3.87 7.24
C SER A 130 -26.21 3.14 8.45
N ASP A 131 -26.58 3.56 9.65
CA ASP A 131 -25.77 3.50 10.87
C ASP A 131 -25.46 2.12 11.52
N ALA A 132 -25.81 0.97 10.93
CA ALA A 132 -25.52 -0.36 11.52
C ALA A 132 -25.58 -1.59 10.57
N ILE A 133 -25.82 -1.45 9.26
CA ILE A 133 -26.66 -2.46 8.58
C ILE A 133 -25.93 -3.69 7.95
N GLU A 134 -24.59 -3.68 7.75
CA GLU A 134 -23.81 -4.94 7.54
C GLU A 134 -22.66 -5.10 8.56
N TYR A 135 -22.67 -4.41 9.69
CA TYR A 135 -21.72 -4.71 10.78
C TYR A 135 -21.84 -6.17 11.30
N LYS A 136 -22.89 -6.90 10.86
CA LYS A 136 -23.12 -8.33 11.07
C LYS A 136 -23.56 -9.14 9.83
N LEU A 137 -23.81 -8.55 8.66
CA LEU A 137 -24.47 -9.31 7.59
C LEU A 137 -23.56 -10.41 7.00
N ARG A 138 -22.23 -10.36 7.23
CA ARG A 138 -21.36 -11.54 7.07
C ARG A 138 -20.30 -11.79 8.15
N ALA A 139 -20.54 -11.36 9.38
CA ALA A 139 -20.06 -12.19 10.49
C ALA A 139 -20.66 -13.63 10.41
N GLN A 140 -21.72 -13.83 9.60
CA GLN A 140 -22.59 -15.01 9.59
C GLN A 140 -22.93 -15.69 8.25
N LEU A 141 -22.55 -15.20 7.06
CA LEU A 141 -22.31 -16.14 5.93
C LEU A 141 -20.98 -16.89 6.08
N ARG A 142 -20.29 -16.67 7.21
CA ARG A 142 -19.28 -17.56 7.77
C ARG A 142 -19.78 -18.96 8.13
N ARG A 143 -21.09 -19.26 8.06
CA ARG A 143 -21.59 -20.64 8.15
C ARG A 143 -21.89 -21.17 6.75
N TRP A 144 -23.12 -21.35 6.33
CA TRP A 144 -23.39 -22.27 5.24
C TRP A 144 -24.53 -21.71 4.38
N GLY A 145 -24.33 -21.71 3.06
CA GLY A 145 -25.40 -21.76 2.05
C GLY A 145 -26.27 -20.51 1.87
N HIS A 146 -26.96 -20.46 0.74
CA HIS A 146 -28.14 -19.64 0.47
C HIS A 146 -27.96 -18.09 0.40
N TRP A 147 -27.47 -17.60 -0.75
CA TRP A 147 -27.91 -16.31 -1.35
C TRP A 147 -28.10 -16.49 -2.87
N PRO A 148 -29.15 -15.91 -3.51
CA PRO A 148 -29.53 -16.24 -4.88
C PRO A 148 -28.62 -15.52 -5.91
N VAL A 149 -28.10 -16.30 -6.85
CA VAL A 149 -27.25 -15.85 -7.97
C VAL A 149 -28.15 -15.54 -9.19
N PRO A 150 -27.90 -14.47 -9.96
CA PRO A 150 -28.61 -14.21 -11.21
C PRO A 150 -28.47 -15.42 -12.14
N ALA A 151 -29.59 -15.93 -12.64
CA ALA A 151 -29.72 -17.21 -13.35
C ALA A 151 -28.88 -17.37 -14.64
N ALA A 152 -28.10 -16.36 -15.04
CA ALA A 152 -27.31 -16.38 -16.27
C ALA A 152 -25.95 -17.11 -16.14
N THR A 153 -25.48 -17.40 -14.92
CA THR A 153 -24.23 -18.16 -14.67
C THR A 153 -24.44 -19.64 -14.33
N LEU A 154 -25.69 -20.11 -14.33
CA LEU A 154 -26.05 -21.49 -14.04
C LEU A 154 -26.27 -22.29 -15.32
N ASN A 155 -25.22 -22.55 -16.08
CA ASN A 155 -25.27 -23.67 -17.02
C ASN A 155 -23.97 -24.47 -16.95
N ALA A 156 -24.15 -25.76 -16.63
CA ALA A 156 -23.16 -26.82 -16.56
C ALA A 156 -22.32 -26.93 -15.26
N GLY A 157 -23.00 -27.26 -14.16
CA GLY A 157 -22.57 -28.37 -13.29
C GLY A 157 -21.37 -28.20 -12.35
N GLY A 158 -20.79 -27.00 -12.21
CA GLY A 158 -19.75 -26.73 -11.23
C GLY A 158 -20.32 -26.31 -9.87
N THR A 159 -19.92 -26.99 -8.79
CA THR A 159 -20.17 -26.54 -7.40
C THR A 159 -19.67 -25.12 -7.17
N VAL A 160 -20.36 -24.34 -6.34
CA VAL A 160 -20.02 -22.94 -5.98
C VAL A 160 -18.58 -22.80 -5.44
N ALA A 161 -18.01 -23.88 -4.88
CA ALA A 161 -16.60 -23.98 -4.52
C ALA A 161 -15.66 -23.77 -5.73
N ASN A 162 -16.00 -24.33 -6.90
CA ASN A 162 -15.20 -24.22 -8.12
C ASN A 162 -15.35 -22.86 -8.81
N ALA A 163 -16.34 -22.05 -8.41
CA ALA A 163 -16.55 -20.70 -8.92
C ALA A 163 -15.91 -19.62 -8.03
N PHE A 164 -15.67 -19.92 -6.75
CA PHE A 164 -14.84 -19.10 -5.86
C PHE A 164 -13.33 -19.37 -6.03
N ASP A 165 -12.97 -20.53 -6.57
CA ASP A 165 -11.62 -20.83 -7.09
C ASP A 165 -11.25 -19.97 -8.31
N ALA A 166 -12.21 -19.24 -8.89
CA ALA A 166 -11.91 -18.09 -9.74
C ALA A 166 -11.47 -16.93 -8.84
N ALA A 167 -10.22 -17.04 -8.35
CA ALA A 167 -9.49 -16.06 -7.59
C ALA A 167 -9.82 -14.63 -8.07
N LEU A 168 -10.04 -13.71 -7.12
CA LEU A 168 -9.84 -12.29 -7.40
C LEU A 168 -8.52 -12.18 -8.20
N PRO A 169 -8.51 -11.55 -9.39
CA PRO A 169 -7.29 -11.48 -10.18
C PRO A 169 -6.18 -10.91 -9.30
N SER A 170 -5.19 -11.75 -9.03
CA SER A 170 -4.00 -11.39 -8.26
C SER A 170 -3.26 -10.31 -9.03
N SER A 171 -3.20 -9.10 -8.49
CA SER A 171 -2.50 -8.00 -9.14
C SER A 171 -1.00 -8.07 -8.80
N PRO A 172 -0.11 -7.65 -9.71
CA PRO A 172 1.34 -7.81 -9.51
C PRO A 172 1.87 -7.16 -8.22
N ASP A 173 1.23 -6.12 -7.72
CA ASP A 173 1.59 -5.45 -6.46
C ASP A 173 1.15 -6.22 -5.21
N ILE A 174 -0.02 -6.87 -5.23
CA ILE A 174 -0.46 -7.82 -4.21
C ILE A 174 0.51 -9.01 -4.19
N GLU A 175 0.81 -9.59 -5.35
CA GLU A 175 1.79 -10.69 -5.46
C GLU A 175 3.16 -10.29 -4.92
N ALA A 176 3.59 -9.06 -5.22
CA ALA A 176 4.85 -8.53 -4.71
C ALA A 176 4.86 -8.41 -3.18
N LEU A 177 3.79 -7.84 -2.60
CA LEU A 177 3.68 -7.71 -1.15
C LEU A 177 3.57 -9.08 -0.46
N GLU A 178 2.75 -9.98 -0.99
CA GLU A 178 2.60 -11.35 -0.47
C GLU A 178 3.93 -12.13 -0.57
N ALA A 179 4.65 -12.03 -1.68
CA ALA A 179 5.95 -12.68 -1.85
C ALA A 179 6.99 -12.14 -0.87
N ILE A 180 7.06 -10.81 -0.68
CA ILE A 180 8.00 -10.19 0.25
C ILE A 180 7.65 -10.55 1.70
N LEU A 181 6.39 -10.47 2.11
CA LEU A 181 5.97 -10.83 3.47
C LEU A 181 6.12 -12.34 3.70
N GLY A 182 5.80 -13.16 2.70
CA GLY A 182 5.98 -14.63 2.65
C GLY A 182 7.40 -15.08 2.89
N ALA A 183 8.37 -14.34 2.34
CA ALA A 183 9.79 -14.59 2.56
C ALA A 183 10.26 -14.26 3.98
N ALA A 184 9.47 -13.51 4.76
CA ALA A 184 9.76 -13.05 6.11
C ALA A 184 11.21 -12.52 6.28
N PRO A 185 11.62 -11.46 5.55
CA PRO A 185 13.00 -11.01 5.55
C PRO A 185 13.42 -10.58 6.96
N PRO A 186 14.56 -11.08 7.47
CA PRO A 186 14.94 -10.93 8.87
C PRO A 186 15.19 -9.49 9.30
N ALA A 187 15.51 -8.60 8.35
CA ALA A 187 15.74 -7.18 8.61
C ALA A 187 14.47 -6.32 8.51
N LEU A 188 13.36 -6.83 7.96
CA LEU A 188 12.15 -6.05 7.73
C LEU A 188 11.47 -5.72 9.07
N ARG A 189 11.40 -4.42 9.39
CA ARG A 189 10.92 -3.91 10.68
C ARG A 189 9.81 -2.87 10.57
N LEU A 190 9.57 -2.33 9.38
CA LEU A 190 8.60 -1.26 9.16
C LEU A 190 7.83 -1.44 7.84
N LEU A 191 6.51 -1.35 7.90
CA LEU A 191 5.64 -1.13 6.74
C LEU A 191 5.08 0.29 6.80
N VAL A 192 5.08 0.99 5.66
CA VAL A 192 4.49 2.33 5.54
C VAL A 192 3.51 2.37 4.38
N GLY A 193 2.25 2.72 4.66
CA GLY A 193 1.23 2.95 3.65
C GLY A 193 0.85 4.43 3.58
N HIS A 194 0.55 4.94 2.39
CA HIS A 194 -0.10 6.24 2.23
C HIS A 194 -1.36 6.12 1.38
N SER A 195 -2.45 6.80 1.81
CA SER A 195 -3.71 6.87 1.08
C SER A 195 -4.21 5.46 0.72
N LYS A 196 -4.44 5.15 -0.57
CA LYS A 196 -4.81 3.81 -1.04
C LYS A 196 -3.79 2.71 -0.70
N GLY A 197 -2.51 3.04 -0.56
CA GLY A 197 -1.49 2.08 -0.11
C GLY A 197 -1.79 1.51 1.28
N CYS A 198 -2.50 2.25 2.14
CA CYS A 198 -2.96 1.74 3.43
C CYS A 198 -4.00 0.63 3.28
N LEU A 199 -4.91 0.76 2.32
CA LEU A 199 -5.94 -0.25 2.02
C LEU A 199 -5.30 -1.52 1.42
N LEU A 200 -4.25 -1.36 0.62
CA LEU A 200 -3.51 -2.49 0.08
C LEU A 200 -2.78 -3.26 1.19
N LEU A 201 -2.16 -2.54 2.13
CA LEU A 201 -1.56 -3.16 3.32
C LEU A 201 -2.60 -3.87 4.18
N ASP A 202 -3.75 -3.24 4.46
CA ASP A 202 -4.87 -3.85 5.17
C ASP A 202 -5.24 -5.21 4.54
N PHE A 203 -5.52 -5.21 3.24
CA PHE A 203 -5.88 -6.40 2.48
C PHE A 203 -4.79 -7.49 2.54
N VAL A 204 -3.55 -7.16 2.20
CA VAL A 204 -2.48 -8.16 2.12
C VAL A 204 -2.14 -8.73 3.50
N LEU A 205 -2.16 -7.92 4.55
CA LEU A 205 -1.86 -8.40 5.90
C LEU A 205 -2.95 -9.36 6.42
N GLU A 206 -4.22 -9.12 6.07
CA GLU A 206 -5.31 -10.06 6.36
C GLU A 206 -5.10 -11.40 5.64
N GLN A 207 -4.78 -11.36 4.35
CA GLN A 207 -4.50 -12.58 3.57
C GLN A 207 -3.30 -13.34 4.11
N PHE A 208 -2.22 -12.62 4.41
CA PHE A 208 -1.00 -13.19 4.96
C PHE A 208 -1.27 -13.92 6.29
N LEU A 209 -2.02 -13.32 7.21
CA LEU A 209 -2.34 -13.94 8.49
C LEU A 209 -3.26 -15.15 8.38
N CYS A 210 -4.12 -15.18 7.36
CA CYS A 210 -4.93 -16.35 7.04
C CYS A 210 -4.09 -17.51 6.49
N ALA A 211 -3.06 -17.21 5.68
CA ALA A 211 -2.21 -18.20 5.03
C ALA A 211 -1.03 -18.68 5.91
N HIS A 212 -0.54 -17.85 6.83
CA HIS A 212 0.70 -18.07 7.59
C HIS A 212 0.51 -17.86 9.09
N GLU A 213 -0.40 -18.60 9.70
CA GLU A 213 -0.72 -18.48 11.13
C GLU A 213 0.52 -18.67 12.03
N GLU A 214 1.47 -19.51 11.59
CA GLU A 214 2.75 -19.78 12.25
C GLU A 214 3.68 -18.55 12.33
N ASN A 215 3.53 -17.59 11.41
CA ASN A 215 4.41 -16.42 11.30
C ASN A 215 3.94 -15.21 12.13
N ARG A 216 2.83 -15.34 12.87
CA ARG A 216 2.28 -14.29 13.76
C ARG A 216 3.31 -13.68 14.71
N ARG A 217 4.28 -14.47 15.20
CA ARG A 217 5.32 -13.99 16.13
C ARG A 217 6.35 -13.08 15.47
N CYS A 218 6.75 -13.37 14.23
CA CYS A 218 7.69 -12.54 13.48
C CYS A 218 7.07 -11.18 13.17
N LEU A 219 5.75 -11.17 12.93
CA LEU A 219 4.98 -9.95 12.64
C LEU A 219 4.62 -9.10 13.87
N ALA A 220 4.59 -9.68 15.07
CA ALA A 220 4.32 -8.90 16.29
C ALA A 220 5.37 -7.80 16.55
N GLN A 221 6.57 -7.95 15.98
CA GLN A 221 7.65 -6.97 16.07
C GLN A 221 7.65 -5.97 14.90
N LEU A 222 6.87 -6.24 13.85
CA LEU A 222 6.75 -5.39 12.68
C LEU A 222 5.96 -4.13 13.05
N LYS A 223 6.54 -2.96 12.79
CA LYS A 223 5.86 -1.68 12.94
C LYS A 223 5.08 -1.39 11.67
N ILE A 224 3.88 -0.84 11.82
CA ILE A 224 3.07 -0.40 10.69
C ILE A 224 2.74 1.07 10.89
N ALA A 225 3.01 1.89 9.89
CA ALA A 225 2.64 3.30 9.87
C ALA A 225 1.76 3.59 8.66
N THR A 226 0.51 4.02 8.86
CA THR A 226 -0.35 4.46 7.76
C THR A 226 -0.52 5.97 7.78
N PHE A 227 -0.61 6.58 6.61
CA PHE A 227 -0.76 8.03 6.45
C PHE A 227 -1.92 8.33 5.52
N GLY A 228 -2.79 9.26 5.92
CA GLY A 228 -3.90 9.71 5.07
C GLY A 228 -5.00 8.66 4.86
N ALA A 229 -5.02 7.56 5.62
CA ALA A 229 -6.16 6.67 5.74
C ALA A 229 -6.05 5.86 7.04
N VAL A 230 -7.17 5.69 7.73
CA VAL A 230 -7.30 4.80 8.90
C VAL A 230 -8.03 3.54 8.45
N VAL A 231 -7.34 2.40 8.48
CA VAL A 231 -7.81 1.10 7.98
C VAL A 231 -7.93 0.08 9.12
N ASP A 232 -8.58 -1.05 8.85
CA ASP A 232 -8.91 -2.06 9.87
C ASP A 232 -7.80 -3.11 9.97
N LEU A 233 -6.58 -2.67 10.31
CA LEU A 233 -5.41 -3.55 10.35
C LEU A 233 -5.67 -4.78 11.25
N PRO A 234 -5.33 -5.98 10.79
CA PRO A 234 -5.68 -7.22 11.49
C PRO A 234 -5.12 -7.31 12.91
N GLU A 235 -5.86 -8.00 13.77
CA GLU A 235 -5.45 -8.31 15.13
C GLU A 235 -4.14 -9.14 15.12
N GLY A 236 -3.08 -8.58 15.70
CA GLY A 236 -1.74 -9.20 15.72
C GLY A 236 -0.61 -8.19 15.55
N PHE A 237 -0.89 -7.05 14.91
CA PHE A 237 0.07 -5.96 14.72
C PHE A 237 0.00 -4.95 15.87
N ALA A 238 0.62 -5.33 17.01
CA ALA A 238 0.62 -4.51 18.22
C ALA A 238 1.32 -3.14 18.08
N GLN A 239 2.11 -2.94 17.03
CA GLN A 239 2.90 -1.73 16.79
C GLN A 239 2.42 -0.95 15.56
N ALA A 240 1.10 -0.96 15.32
CA ALA A 240 0.48 -0.15 14.28
C ALA A 240 0.16 1.26 14.78
N GLN A 241 0.54 2.28 13.99
CA GLN A 241 0.13 3.66 14.21
C GLN A 241 -0.42 4.24 12.90
N GLN A 242 -1.60 4.83 13.00
CA GLN A 242 -2.33 5.34 11.84
C GLN A 242 -2.48 6.84 11.98
N PHE A 243 -1.96 7.60 11.02
CA PHE A 243 -1.91 9.05 11.05
C PHE A 243 -2.82 9.64 9.98
N ILE A 244 -3.60 10.64 10.36
CA ILE A 244 -4.48 11.34 9.44
C ILE A 244 -4.53 12.82 9.78
N GLY A 245 -4.45 13.67 8.77
CA GLY A 245 -4.58 15.10 8.93
C GLY A 245 -5.93 15.51 9.54
N ASN A 246 -5.94 16.56 10.35
CA ASN A 246 -7.18 17.10 10.95
C ASN A 246 -8.11 17.76 9.92
N ILE A 247 -7.56 18.20 8.79
CA ILE A 247 -8.29 18.78 7.65
C ILE A 247 -8.27 17.86 6.41
N ASP A 248 -7.75 16.63 6.56
CA ASP A 248 -7.67 15.63 5.51
C ASP A 248 -9.03 14.96 5.25
N TRP A 249 -9.90 15.66 4.53
CA TRP A 249 -11.20 15.15 4.12
C TRP A 249 -11.07 14.00 3.10
N PHE A 250 -10.04 14.02 2.26
CA PHE A 250 -9.83 12.97 1.26
C PHE A 250 -9.44 11.66 1.94
N GLY A 251 -8.52 11.71 2.90
CA GLY A 251 -8.17 10.58 3.75
C GLY A 251 -9.32 10.12 4.64
N ALA A 252 -10.15 11.06 5.14
CA ALA A 252 -11.32 10.71 5.95
C ALA A 252 -12.35 9.88 5.16
N ILE A 253 -12.55 10.18 3.87
CA ILE A 253 -13.40 9.38 2.97
C ILE A 253 -12.81 7.97 2.77
N ASN A 254 -11.48 7.85 2.72
CA ASN A 254 -10.79 6.57 2.58
C ASN A 254 -10.61 5.82 3.92
N SER A 255 -11.11 6.37 5.03
CA SER A 255 -10.94 5.82 6.37
C SER A 255 -12.16 5.04 6.84
N ARG A 256 -11.94 4.11 7.77
CA ARG A 256 -13.00 3.39 8.49
C ARG A 256 -13.62 4.33 9.54
N PRO A 257 -14.93 4.65 9.46
CA PRO A 257 -15.54 5.71 10.30
C PRO A 257 -15.50 5.49 11.81
N LYS A 258 -15.29 4.25 12.27
CA LYS A 258 -15.32 3.86 13.69
C LYS A 258 -13.92 3.62 14.28
N LEU A 259 -12.86 3.84 13.50
CA LEU A 259 -11.49 3.65 13.95
C LEU A 259 -10.85 5.01 14.19
N ASP A 260 -10.21 5.15 15.34
CA ASP A 260 -9.48 6.34 15.70
C ASP A 260 -8.01 6.20 15.28
N GLY A 261 -7.51 7.18 14.54
CA GLY A 261 -6.10 7.38 14.24
C GLY A 261 -5.54 8.60 14.97
N VAL A 262 -4.23 8.74 14.98
CA VAL A 262 -3.54 9.94 15.47
C VAL A 262 -3.84 11.10 14.51
N ARG A 263 -4.53 12.12 15.01
CA ARG A 263 -4.85 13.33 14.24
C ARG A 263 -3.66 14.28 14.21
N LEU A 264 -3.17 14.58 13.01
CA LEU A 264 -2.09 15.54 12.80
C LEU A 264 -2.67 16.94 12.61
N VAL A 265 -2.23 17.89 13.44
CA VAL A 265 -2.67 19.29 13.38
C VAL A 265 -2.15 19.94 12.11
N ASP A 266 -3.03 20.70 11.45
CA ASP A 266 -2.78 21.40 10.18
C ASP A 266 -2.27 20.49 9.05
N GLY A 267 -2.55 19.19 9.14
CA GLY A 267 -2.21 18.21 8.13
C GLY A 267 -3.36 18.03 7.13
N TRP A 268 -3.04 18.16 5.85
CA TRP A 268 -3.88 17.74 4.73
C TRP A 268 -3.42 16.37 4.19
N HIS A 269 -3.88 15.97 3.00
CA HIS A 269 -3.68 14.61 2.49
C HIS A 269 -2.28 14.33 1.93
N HIS A 270 -1.59 15.35 1.41
CA HIS A 270 -0.32 15.17 0.72
C HIS A 270 0.88 15.17 1.68
N LEU A 271 1.94 14.52 1.24
CA LEU A 271 3.22 14.37 1.93
C LEU A 271 4.33 15.25 1.34
N ASN A 272 4.02 16.10 0.37
CA ASN A 272 4.97 17.07 -0.16
C ASN A 272 5.08 18.31 0.74
N ARG A 273 5.99 19.23 0.37
CA ARG A 273 6.29 20.45 1.12
C ARG A 273 5.35 21.63 0.83
N TYR A 274 4.25 21.42 0.12
CA TYR A 274 3.25 22.47 -0.04
C TYR A 274 2.59 22.79 1.31
N PRO A 275 1.99 23.98 1.48
CA PRO A 275 1.34 24.35 2.73
C PRO A 275 0.36 23.26 3.19
N LEU A 276 0.36 22.98 4.50
CA LEU A 276 -0.48 21.95 5.13
C LEU A 276 -0.10 20.52 4.74
N GLY A 277 1.07 20.30 4.13
CA GLY A 277 1.60 18.97 3.89
C GLY A 277 2.09 18.28 5.16
N VAL A 278 1.93 16.97 5.22
CA VAL A 278 2.43 16.16 6.33
C VAL A 278 3.89 15.79 6.07
N ASP A 279 4.81 16.26 6.91
CA ASP A 279 6.20 15.77 6.90
C ASP A 279 6.24 14.38 7.53
N ILE A 280 6.17 13.36 6.66
CA ILE A 280 6.19 11.96 7.08
C ILE A 280 7.43 11.62 7.89
N GLY A 281 8.59 12.21 7.56
CA GLY A 281 9.84 11.92 8.26
C GLY A 281 9.85 12.47 9.68
N GLU A 282 9.27 13.66 9.91
CA GLU A 282 9.07 14.19 11.26
C GLU A 282 8.12 13.31 12.08
N VAL A 283 6.96 12.95 11.51
CA VAL A 283 5.97 12.13 12.19
C VAL A 283 6.55 10.76 12.55
N LEU A 284 7.24 10.12 11.61
CA LEU A 284 7.89 8.83 11.80
C LEU A 284 8.91 8.86 12.94
N ARG A 285 9.86 9.81 12.92
CA ARG A 285 10.86 9.94 14.00
C ARG A 285 10.24 10.16 15.38
N ARG A 286 9.14 10.91 15.43
CA ARG A 286 8.47 11.27 16.68
C ARG A 286 7.63 10.12 17.25
N HIS A 287 6.96 9.37 16.38
CA HIS A 287 5.90 8.45 16.80
C HIS A 287 6.22 6.97 16.57
N VAL A 288 7.08 6.64 15.60
CA VAL A 288 7.38 5.26 15.18
C VAL A 288 8.90 4.96 15.21
N PRO A 289 9.63 5.27 16.29
CA PRO A 289 11.10 5.20 16.29
C PRO A 289 11.62 3.80 15.98
N LEU A 290 12.54 3.65 15.02
CA LEU A 290 13.30 2.41 14.81
C LEU A 290 14.48 2.40 15.78
N GLN A 291 14.47 1.48 16.75
CA GLN A 291 15.58 1.28 17.70
C GLN A 291 16.70 0.45 17.10
#